data_AF-C3YW84-F1
#
_entry.id   AF-C3YW84-F1
#
_cell.length_a   1.000
_cell.length_b   1.000
_cell.length_c   1.000
_cell.angle_alpha   90.00
_cell.angle_beta   90.00
_cell.angle_gamma   90.00
#
_symmetry.space_group_name_H-M   'P 1'
#
loop_
_entity.id
_entity.type
_entity.pdbx_description
1 polymer ?
#
loop_
_entity_poly.entity_id
_entity_poly.type
_entity_poly.pdbx_seq_one_letter_code
_entity_poly.pdbx_strand_id
1 'polypeptide(L)'
;MGQAYVRIGIVGSSGPGKSTFINSFRGLKAEDKGAAPVGTKETTKETAEYPHPEHDHVILVDFPGALFKLQGSDWQPVRFNMKEYTRKFGDKMKECNVFLVFTSDRVHDNAVWIAAKAKEMKKKVLFVRSKFDRDLEDVRRDKPSFFAEK
;
A
#
# COMPACT_ATOMS: atom_id res chain seq x y z
N MET A 1 27.35 -14.12 -11.39
CA MET A 1 26.58 -14.12 -10.13
C MET A 1 25.38 -13.21 -10.34
N GLY A 2 24.16 -13.69 -10.14
CA GLY A 2 22.94 -12.91 -10.40
C GLY A 2 22.79 -11.76 -9.39
N GLN A 3 22.42 -10.58 -9.87
CA GLN A 3 22.22 -9.39 -9.05
C GLN A 3 20.96 -9.56 -8.20
N ALA A 4 21.06 -9.36 -6.88
CA ALA A 4 19.95 -9.54 -5.96
C ALA A 4 19.13 -8.24 -5.82
N TYR A 5 17.83 -8.32 -6.16
CA TYR A 5 16.88 -7.22 -5.98
C TYR A 5 16.11 -7.37 -4.67
N VAL A 6 15.82 -6.24 -4.03
CA VAL A 6 14.88 -6.10 -2.92
C VAL A 6 13.58 -5.54 -3.48
N ARG A 7 12.58 -6.40 -3.58
CA ARG A 7 11.21 -6.09 -4.03
C ARG A 7 10.32 -5.91 -2.81
N ILE A 8 9.81 -4.69 -2.62
CA ILE A 8 9.00 -4.29 -1.48
C ILE A 8 7.55 -4.16 -1.94
N GLY A 9 6.70 -5.08 -1.51
CA GLY A 9 5.27 -5.04 -1.80
C GLY A 9 4.57 -3.99 -0.93
N ILE A 10 3.88 -3.04 -1.55
CA ILE A 10 3.10 -2.00 -0.89
C ILE A 10 1.63 -2.38 -1.01
N VAL A 11 0.98 -2.66 0.12
CA VAL A 11 -0.42 -3.12 0.17
C VAL A 11 -1.21 -2.29 1.18
N GLY A 12 -2.52 -2.27 1.04
CA GLY A 12 -3.44 -1.53 1.92
C GLY A 12 -4.58 -0.91 1.12
N SER A 13 -5.67 -0.53 1.79
CA SER A 13 -6.84 0.09 1.14
C SER A 13 -6.49 1.39 0.40
N SER A 14 -7.43 1.94 -0.38
CA SER A 14 -7.34 3.31 -0.88
C SER A 14 -7.32 4.34 0.26
N GLY A 15 -6.46 5.36 0.17
CA GLY A 15 -6.46 6.47 1.13
C GLY A 15 -5.34 6.53 2.20
N PRO A 16 -4.68 5.45 2.65
CA PRO A 16 -3.56 5.47 3.61
C PRO A 16 -2.25 6.08 3.11
N GLY A 17 -2.22 6.74 1.94
CA GLY A 17 -1.00 7.40 1.45
C GLY A 17 0.06 6.46 0.87
N LYS A 18 -0.30 5.28 0.34
CA LYS A 18 0.64 4.37 -0.35
C LYS A 18 1.44 5.07 -1.46
N SER A 19 0.75 5.76 -2.38
CA SER A 19 1.41 6.50 -3.47
C SER A 19 2.31 7.62 -2.95
N THR A 20 1.86 8.33 -1.91
CA THR A 20 2.68 9.36 -1.25
C THR A 20 3.96 8.76 -0.70
N PHE A 21 3.87 7.62 0.01
CA PHE A 21 5.05 6.92 0.50
C PHE A 21 5.98 6.47 -0.63
N ILE A 22 5.43 5.88 -1.70
CA ILE A 22 6.23 5.44 -2.86
C ILE A 22 7.01 6.61 -3.45
N ASN A 23 6.37 7.76 -3.61
CA ASN A 23 7.00 8.96 -4.14
C ASN A 23 8.07 9.51 -3.20
N SER A 24 7.74 9.73 -1.93
CA SER A 24 8.68 10.25 -0.95
C SER A 24 9.88 9.31 -0.74
N PHE A 25 9.65 7.99 -0.73
CA PHE A 25 10.72 7.00 -0.62
C PHE A 25 11.67 7.06 -1.82
N ARG A 26 11.18 7.44 -3.00
CA ARG A 26 11.97 7.60 -4.23
C ARG A 26 12.51 9.04 -4.41
N GLY A 27 12.32 9.93 -3.45
CA GLY A 27 12.72 11.34 -3.56
C GLY A 27 11.90 12.15 -4.56
N LEU A 28 10.71 11.67 -4.95
CA LEU A 28 9.84 12.31 -5.94
C LEU A 28 8.69 13.07 -5.27
N LYS A 29 8.29 14.18 -5.89
CA LYS A 29 7.02 14.88 -5.64
C LYS A 29 5.91 14.25 -6.48
N ALA A 30 4.66 14.50 -6.11
CA ALA A 30 3.49 13.89 -6.75
C ALA A 30 3.34 14.22 -8.25
N GLU A 31 3.86 15.37 -8.68
CA GLU A 31 3.80 15.85 -10.08
C GLU A 31 5.07 15.54 -10.87
N ASP A 32 6.10 14.99 -10.22
CA ASP A 32 7.35 14.67 -10.91
C ASP A 32 7.13 13.54 -11.92
N LYS A 33 7.90 13.59 -13.01
CA LYS A 33 7.85 12.56 -14.05
C LYS A 33 8.17 11.19 -13.45
N GLY A 34 7.26 10.24 -13.60
CA GLY A 34 7.41 8.87 -13.09
C GLY A 34 7.00 8.71 -11.61
N ALA A 35 6.37 9.72 -11.01
CA ALA A 35 5.71 9.59 -9.72
C ALA A 35 4.52 8.62 -9.79
N ALA A 36 4.32 7.86 -8.72
CA ALA A 36 3.12 7.09 -8.47
C ALA A 36 1.92 8.07 -8.39
N PRO A 37 0.84 7.85 -9.15
CA PRO A 37 -0.34 8.70 -9.10
C PRO A 37 -0.90 8.79 -7.68
N VAL A 38 -1.09 10.02 -7.19
CA VAL A 38 -1.69 10.28 -5.88
C VAL A 38 -3.17 10.62 -6.07
N GLY A 39 -4.05 9.94 -5.33
CA GLY A 39 -5.49 10.17 -5.39
C GLY A 39 -6.22 9.45 -4.24
N THR A 40 -7.44 9.91 -3.94
CA THR A 40 -8.31 9.30 -2.91
C THR A 40 -9.10 8.10 -3.42
N LYS A 41 -9.37 8.06 -4.73
CA LYS A 41 -9.95 6.90 -5.40
C LYS A 41 -8.87 5.87 -5.64
N GLU A 42 -9.20 4.60 -5.46
CA GLU A 42 -8.27 3.53 -5.75
C GLU A 42 -8.02 3.50 -7.26
N THR A 43 -6.82 3.92 -7.67
CA THR A 43 -6.44 4.06 -9.08
C THR A 43 -5.81 2.79 -9.66
N THR A 44 -5.30 1.92 -8.79
CA THR A 44 -4.46 0.78 -9.14
C THR A 44 -5.32 -0.48 -9.34
N LYS A 45 -5.56 -0.87 -10.60
CA LYS A 45 -6.29 -2.11 -10.98
C LYS A 45 -5.38 -3.32 -11.14
N GLU A 46 -4.13 -3.04 -11.51
CA GLU A 46 -3.05 -4.00 -11.75
C GLU A 46 -1.84 -3.57 -10.93
N THR A 47 -0.93 -4.49 -10.62
CA THR A 47 0.29 -4.12 -9.87
C THR A 47 1.16 -3.15 -10.66
N ALA A 48 1.74 -2.16 -9.99
CA ALA A 48 2.66 -1.20 -10.59
C ALA A 48 4.04 -1.29 -9.93
N GLU A 49 5.10 -1.29 -10.74
CA GLU A 49 6.48 -1.35 -10.26
C GLU A 49 7.14 0.02 -10.36
N TYR A 50 7.81 0.44 -9.28
CA TYR A 50 8.48 1.72 -9.16
C TYR A 50 9.93 1.49 -8.71
N PRO A 51 10.88 1.36 -9.66
CA PRO A 51 12.30 1.30 -9.36
C PRO A 51 12.78 2.58 -8.65
N HIS A 52 13.69 2.42 -7.69
CA HIS A 52 14.30 3.56 -7.01
C HIS A 52 15.34 4.24 -7.92
N PRO A 53 15.30 5.58 -8.10
CA PRO A 53 16.17 6.27 -9.06
C PRO A 53 17.66 6.22 -8.72
N GLU A 54 18.01 6.16 -7.43
CA GLU A 54 19.42 6.13 -6.97
C GLU A 54 19.85 4.75 -6.43
N HIS A 55 18.94 3.76 -6.42
CA HIS A 55 19.19 2.45 -5.83
C HIS A 55 18.66 1.36 -6.76
N ASP A 56 19.47 0.98 -7.75
CA ASP A 56 19.13 0.08 -8.85
C ASP A 56 18.66 -1.32 -8.44
N HIS A 57 18.75 -1.67 -7.15
CA HIS A 57 18.33 -2.97 -6.61
C HIS A 57 17.07 -2.88 -5.75
N VAL A 58 16.44 -1.71 -5.65
CA VAL A 58 15.22 -1.52 -4.86
C VAL A 58 14.05 -1.24 -5.80
N ILE A 59 13.01 -2.07 -5.69
CA ILE A 59 11.77 -1.92 -6.46
C ILE A 59 10.60 -1.92 -5.48
N LEU A 60 9.81 -0.86 -5.50
CA LEU A 60 8.52 -0.80 -4.81
C LEU A 60 7.45 -1.34 -5.74
N VAL A 61 6.64 -2.27 -5.27
CA VAL A 61 5.55 -2.89 -6.03
C VAL A 61 4.23 -2.49 -5.38
N ASP A 62 3.49 -1.56 -5.98
CA ASP A 62 2.16 -1.17 -5.51
C ASP A 62 1.15 -2.22 -5.92
N PHE A 63 0.39 -2.70 -4.95
CA PHE A 63 -0.67 -3.67 -5.15
C PHE A 63 -2.05 -3.01 -4.96
N PRO A 64 -3.06 -3.42 -5.74
CA PRO A 64 -4.44 -2.98 -5.55
C PRO A 64 -4.95 -3.26 -4.11
N GLY A 65 -5.63 -2.29 -3.50
CA GLY A 65 -6.28 -2.48 -2.19
C GLY A 65 -7.65 -3.18 -2.31
N ALA A 66 -8.33 -3.01 -3.45
CA ALA A 66 -9.57 -3.67 -3.81
C ALA A 66 -9.47 -4.27 -5.22
N LEU A 67 -10.49 -5.06 -5.56
CA LEU A 67 -10.64 -5.63 -6.89
C LEU A 67 -11.73 -4.87 -7.64
N PHE A 68 -11.55 -4.75 -8.96
CA PHE A 68 -12.52 -4.11 -9.84
C PHE A 68 -12.92 -5.05 -10.99
N LYS A 69 -14.14 -4.89 -11.48
CA LYS A 69 -14.63 -5.50 -12.74
C LYS A 69 -15.22 -4.43 -13.65
N LEU A 70 -15.08 -4.64 -14.96
CA LEU A 70 -15.71 -3.79 -15.96
C LEU A 70 -17.22 -4.11 -16.00
N GLN A 71 -18.06 -3.08 -15.89
CA GLN A 71 -19.50 -3.19 -16.04
C GLN A 71 -19.98 -2.02 -16.90
N GLY A 72 -20.40 -2.31 -18.14
CA GLY A 72 -20.61 -1.26 -19.15
C GLY A 72 -19.28 -0.59 -19.53
N SER A 73 -19.25 0.74 -19.54
CA SER A 73 -18.03 1.55 -19.79
C SER A 73 -17.20 1.84 -18.54
N ASP A 74 -17.68 1.48 -17.34
CA ASP A 74 -17.07 1.88 -16.08
C ASP A 74 -16.58 0.68 -15.25
N TRP A 75 -15.60 0.95 -14.39
CA TRP A 75 -15.08 -0.03 -13.45
C TRP A 75 -15.77 0.08 -12.11
N GLN A 76 -16.32 -1.03 -11.62
CA GLN A 76 -17.00 -1.10 -10.35
C GLN A 76 -16.19 -1.92 -9.33
N PRO A 77 -16.10 -1.46 -8.07
CA PRO A 77 -15.47 -2.23 -7.01
C PRO A 77 -16.29 -3.50 -6.76
N VAL A 78 -15.61 -4.64 -6.65
CA VAL A 78 -16.26 -5.90 -6.26
C VAL A 78 -15.94 -6.22 -4.80
N ARG A 79 -16.83 -6.99 -4.16
CA ARG A 79 -16.56 -7.53 -2.83
C ARG A 79 -15.21 -8.26 -2.85
N PHE A 80 -14.31 -7.81 -1.98
CA PHE A 80 -12.95 -8.31 -1.97
C PHE A 80 -12.92 -9.83 -1.73
N ASN A 81 -12.21 -10.56 -2.60
CA ASN A 81 -12.14 -12.01 -2.60
C ASN A 81 -10.68 -12.45 -2.67
N MET A 82 -10.18 -13.05 -1.58
CA MET A 82 -8.79 -13.48 -1.49
C MET A 82 -8.40 -14.57 -2.49
N LYS A 83 -9.33 -15.44 -2.92
CA LYS A 83 -9.03 -16.45 -3.95
C LYS A 83 -8.76 -15.78 -5.29
N GLU A 84 -9.60 -14.83 -5.68
CA GLU A 84 -9.42 -14.08 -6.92
C GLU A 84 -8.19 -13.17 -6.86
N TYR A 85 -7.97 -12.49 -5.73
CA TYR A 85 -6.79 -11.67 -5.51
C TYR A 85 -5.49 -12.49 -5.61
N THR A 86 -5.44 -13.65 -4.94
CA THR A 86 -4.29 -14.57 -5.00
C THR A 86 -4.10 -15.12 -6.42
N ARG A 87 -5.17 -15.44 -7.13
CA ARG A 87 -5.10 -15.89 -8.53
C ARG A 87 -4.48 -14.82 -9.43
N LYS A 88 -4.86 -13.55 -9.27
CA LYS A 88 -4.37 -12.45 -10.11
C LYS A 88 -2.96 -12.00 -9.76
N PHE A 89 -2.67 -11.87 -8.46
CA PHE A 89 -1.45 -11.19 -8.00
C PHE A 89 -0.48 -12.10 -7.24
N GLY A 90 -0.84 -13.36 -7.00
CA GLY A 90 -0.05 -14.28 -6.17
C GLY A 90 1.35 -14.53 -6.69
N ASP A 91 1.54 -14.59 -8.02
CA ASP A 91 2.89 -14.77 -8.59
C ASP A 91 3.75 -13.52 -8.39
N LYS A 92 3.19 -12.32 -8.61
CA LYS A 92 3.86 -11.05 -8.28
C LYS A 92 4.17 -10.92 -6.79
N MET A 93 3.28 -11.41 -5.92
CA MET A 93 3.54 -11.46 -4.48
C MET A 93 4.72 -12.38 -4.12
N LYS A 94 4.88 -13.51 -4.83
CA LYS A 94 6.03 -14.43 -4.63
C LYS A 94 7.35 -13.79 -5.02
N GLU A 95 7.36 -12.84 -5.95
CA GLU A 95 8.57 -12.08 -6.32
C GLU A 95 9.00 -11.09 -5.23
N CYS A 96 8.10 -10.66 -4.35
CA CYS A 96 8.41 -9.70 -3.29
C CYS A 96 9.19 -10.35 -2.13
N ASN A 97 10.06 -9.60 -1.47
CA ASN A 97 10.84 -10.05 -0.30
C ASN A 97 10.16 -9.66 1.03
N VAL A 98 9.55 -8.47 1.07
CA VAL A 98 8.88 -7.89 2.24
C VAL A 98 7.62 -7.15 1.80
N PHE A 99 6.62 -7.11 2.67
CA PHE A 99 5.38 -6.36 2.48
C PHE A 99 5.23 -5.27 3.53
N LEU A 100 4.94 -4.06 3.08
CA LEU A 100 4.50 -2.94 3.92
C LEU A 100 2.98 -2.81 3.78
N VAL A 101 2.28 -3.03 4.89
CA VAL A 101 0.81 -3.01 4.98
C VAL A 101 0.37 -1.67 5.53
N PHE A 102 -0.08 -0.78 4.65
CA PHE A 102 -0.52 0.55 5.00
C PHE A 102 -1.94 0.56 5.55
N THR A 103 -2.10 1.27 6.65
CA THR A 103 -3.38 1.53 7.30
C THR A 103 -3.43 3.01 7.74
N SER A 104 -4.62 3.59 7.78
CA SER A 104 -4.90 4.91 8.35
C SER A 104 -6.23 4.81 9.09
N ASP A 105 -6.39 5.54 10.20
CA ASP A 105 -7.59 5.58 11.03
C ASP A 105 -8.00 4.20 11.59
N ARG A 106 -8.62 3.35 10.74
CA ARG A 106 -9.04 1.98 11.03
C ARG A 106 -8.29 0.98 10.16
N VAL A 107 -7.97 -0.17 10.74
CA VAL A 107 -7.47 -1.31 9.98
C VAL A 107 -8.61 -1.91 9.17
N HIS A 108 -8.44 -2.01 7.85
CA HIS A 108 -9.42 -2.63 6.97
C HIS A 108 -9.13 -4.12 6.74
N ASP A 109 -10.18 -4.94 6.67
CA ASP A 109 -10.09 -6.40 6.57
C ASP A 109 -9.28 -6.89 5.36
N ASN A 110 -9.45 -6.23 4.20
CA ASN A 110 -8.69 -6.54 2.98
C ASN A 110 -7.18 -6.46 3.21
N ALA A 111 -6.68 -5.42 3.90
CA ALA A 111 -5.27 -5.26 4.19
C ALA A 111 -4.76 -6.39 5.10
N VAL A 112 -5.56 -6.78 6.10
CA VAL A 112 -5.24 -7.90 7.01
C VAL A 112 -5.21 -9.23 6.26
N TRP A 113 -6.16 -9.48 5.36
CA TRP A 113 -6.19 -10.71 4.58
C TRP A 113 -5.02 -10.82 3.60
N ILE A 114 -4.63 -9.72 2.94
CA ILE A 114 -3.45 -9.69 2.08
C ILE A 114 -2.18 -9.93 2.91
N ALA A 115 -2.08 -9.31 4.09
CA ALA A 115 -0.97 -9.49 5.02
C ALA A 115 -0.85 -10.95 5.49
N ALA A 116 -1.97 -11.57 5.88
CA ALA A 116 -2.02 -12.98 6.25
C ALA A 116 -1.55 -13.86 5.09
N LYS A 117 -1.98 -13.56 3.85
CA LYS A 117 -1.55 -14.31 2.67
C LYS A 117 -0.06 -14.17 2.38
N ALA A 118 0.50 -12.97 2.50
CA ALA A 118 1.95 -12.76 2.38
C ALA A 118 2.72 -13.56 3.45
N LYS A 119 2.21 -13.61 4.68
CA LYS A 119 2.79 -14.41 5.77
C LYS A 119 2.74 -15.92 5.47
N GLU A 120 1.63 -16.43 4.94
CA GLU A 120 1.52 -17.83 4.46
C GLU A 120 2.57 -18.14 3.38
N MET A 121 2.86 -17.18 2.50
CA MET A 121 3.91 -17.26 1.50
C MET A 121 5.33 -17.09 2.07
N LYS A 122 5.49 -17.14 3.40
CA LYS A 122 6.75 -16.98 4.14
C LYS A 122 7.44 -15.63 3.88
N LYS A 123 6.66 -14.59 3.55
CA LYS A 123 7.17 -13.22 3.34
C LYS A 123 7.21 -12.47 4.67
N LYS A 124 8.17 -11.53 4.79
CA LYS A 124 8.19 -10.58 5.91
C LYS A 124 7.04 -9.59 5.73
N VAL A 125 6.36 -9.25 6.81
CA VAL A 125 5.22 -8.32 6.80
C VAL A 125 5.41 -7.29 7.91
N LEU A 126 5.31 -6.01 7.56
CA LEU A 126 5.39 -4.87 8.47
C LEU A 126 4.13 -4.02 8.30
N PHE A 127 3.46 -3.67 9.40
CA PHE A 127 2.33 -2.75 9.36
C PHE A 127 2.81 -1.30 9.49
N VAL A 128 2.29 -0.44 8.62
CA VAL A 128 2.60 0.99 8.59
C VAL A 128 1.33 1.76 8.87
N ARG A 129 1.24 2.37 10.07
CA ARG A 129 0.17 3.32 10.40
C ARG A 129 0.57 4.70 9.88
N SER A 130 -0.10 5.12 8.81
CA SER A 130 0.05 6.42 8.18
C SER A 130 -0.89 7.46 8.81
N LYS A 131 -0.65 8.74 8.50
CA LYS A 131 -1.48 9.87 8.95
C LYS A 131 -1.60 10.01 10.48
N PHE A 132 -0.56 9.60 11.21
CA PHE A 132 -0.56 9.66 12.67
C PHE A 132 -0.65 11.10 13.20
N ASP A 133 -0.20 12.08 12.41
CA ASP A 133 -0.44 13.51 12.62
C ASP A 133 -1.93 13.82 12.81
N ARG A 134 -2.80 13.29 11.93
CA ARG A 134 -4.26 13.49 12.04
C ARG A 134 -4.85 12.75 13.22
N ASP A 135 -4.40 11.52 13.47
CA ASP A 135 -4.80 10.77 14.66
C ASP A 135 -4.51 11.60 15.93
N LEU A 136 -3.34 12.21 16.01
CA LEU A 136 -2.96 13.07 17.14
C LEU A 136 -3.83 14.33 17.24
N GLU A 137 -4.11 14.99 16.12
CA GLU A 137 -5.00 16.16 16.07
C GLU A 137 -6.41 15.82 16.54
N ASP A 138 -6.97 14.69 16.09
CA ASP A 138 -8.28 14.22 16.52
C ASP A 138 -8.30 13.93 18.03
N VAL A 139 -7.28 13.25 18.57
CA VAL A 139 -7.19 13.00 20.02
C VAL A 139 -7.02 14.33 20.78
N ARG A 140 -6.27 15.30 20.27
CA ARG A 140 -6.11 16.62 20.91
C ARG A 140 -7.44 17.36 21.00
N ARG A 141 -8.24 17.32 19.92
CA ARG A 141 -9.56 17.94 19.88
C ARG A 141 -10.55 17.25 20.81
N ASP A 142 -10.59 15.92 20.77
CA ASP A 142 -11.63 15.13 21.46
C ASP A 142 -11.27 14.88 22.94
N LYS A 143 -9.97 14.88 23.28
CA LYS A 143 -9.44 14.61 24.63
C LYS A 143 -8.31 15.58 25.00
N PRO A 144 -8.58 16.90 25.13
CA PRO A 144 -7.55 17.90 25.42
C PRO A 144 -6.82 17.65 26.74
N SER A 145 -7.48 17.05 27.74
CA SER A 145 -6.89 16.70 29.04
C SER A 145 -5.79 15.64 28.96
N PHE A 146 -5.74 14.83 27.89
CA PHE A 146 -4.66 13.86 27.67
C PHE A 146 -3.31 14.54 27.36
N PHE A 147 -3.35 15.79 26.87
CA PHE A 147 -2.17 16.56 26.47
C PHE A 147 -1.87 17.72 27.43
N ALA A 148 -2.60 17.86 28.53
CA ALA A 148 -2.24 18.82 29.56
C ALA A 148 -0.93 18.38 30.22
N GLU A 149 0.05 19.28 30.29
CA GLU A 149 1.23 19.07 31.14
C GLU A 149 0.77 18.92 32.59
N LYS A 150 1.38 17.97 33.31
CA LYS A 150 1.08 17.72 34.72
C LYS A 150 1.60 18.85 35.60
#